data_AF-A0A835HTZ6-F1
#
_entry.id   AF-A0A835HTZ6-F1
#
_cell.length_a   1.000
_cell.length_b   1.000
_cell.length_c   1.000
_cell.angle_alpha   90.00
_cell.angle_beta   90.00
_cell.angle_gamma   90.00
#
_symmetry.space_group_name_H-M   'P 1'
#
loop_
_entity.id
_entity.type
_entity.pdbx_description
1 polymer ?
#
loop_
_entity_poly.entity_id
_entity_poly.type
_entity_poly.pdbx_seq_one_letter_code
_entity_poly.pdbx_strand_id
1 'polypeptide(L)'
;MPRRPTSGKFLVKIEKHTIDLVENVEANYVLVAIGSNRQGHTLAMQIGHSVVDPMPSLITFKIEDKHLAELSGITFPKVKAKLNVENVRRSIPEFMQGQFKDEFVTAGGVPLSEISLNTMESKIQPRLFFAGEVLNIDGITGGFNFQ
;
A
#
# COMPACT_ATOMS: atom_id res chain seq x y z
N MET A 1 17.07 -10.87 -16.50
CA MET A 1 17.25 -9.41 -16.39
C MET A 1 16.24 -8.72 -17.28
N PRO A 2 15.41 -7.80 -16.76
CA PRO A 2 14.46 -7.07 -17.57
C PRO A 2 15.23 -6.05 -18.43
N ARG A 3 15.01 -6.10 -19.74
CA ARG A 3 15.68 -5.24 -20.72
C ARG A 3 14.89 -3.94 -20.84
N ARG A 4 15.59 -2.80 -20.97
CA ARG A 4 15.00 -1.51 -21.33
C ARG A 4 14.11 -1.69 -22.57
N PRO A 5 12.90 -1.11 -22.60
CA PRO A 5 12.04 -1.21 -23.78
C PRO A 5 12.70 -0.50 -24.97
N THR A 6 13.25 -1.28 -25.91
CA THR A 6 13.96 -0.79 -27.10
C THR A 6 13.05 -0.03 -28.06
N SER A 7 11.74 -0.28 -28.01
CA SER A 7 10.70 0.37 -28.82
C SER A 7 10.05 1.58 -28.15
N GLY A 8 10.41 1.87 -26.90
CA GLY A 8 9.71 2.83 -26.06
C GLY A 8 8.29 2.44 -25.65
N LYS A 9 7.88 1.19 -25.87
CA LYS A 9 6.64 0.62 -25.34
C LYS A 9 6.95 -0.42 -24.28
N PHE A 10 6.12 -0.52 -23.27
CA PHE A 10 6.11 -1.61 -22.31
C PHE A 10 5.44 -2.83 -22.93
N LEU A 11 6.03 -4.00 -22.71
CA LEU A 11 5.37 -5.28 -22.98
C LEU A 11 4.94 -5.85 -21.62
N VAL A 12 3.64 -5.88 -21.36
CA VAL A 12 3.07 -6.31 -20.10
C VAL A 12 2.51 -7.71 -20.28
N LYS A 13 3.04 -8.67 -19.53
CA LYS A 13 2.52 -10.05 -19.48
C LYS A 13 1.44 -10.13 -18.42
N ILE A 14 0.24 -10.55 -18.79
CA ILE A 14 -0.90 -10.75 -17.91
C ILE A 14 -1.16 -12.25 -17.81
N GLU A 15 -1.09 -12.79 -16.59
CA GLU A 15 -1.37 -14.20 -16.31
C GLU A 15 -2.67 -14.31 -15.52
N LYS A 16 -3.68 -14.99 -16.09
CA LYS A 16 -4.94 -15.29 -15.40
C LYS A 16 -4.93 -16.75 -14.95
N HIS A 17 -4.55 -16.97 -13.70
CA HIS A 17 -4.43 -18.30 -13.09
C HIS A 17 -5.75 -19.09 -13.02
N THR A 18 -6.91 -18.46 -13.21
CA THR A 18 -8.21 -19.15 -13.22
C THR A 18 -8.50 -19.89 -14.52
N ILE A 19 -7.82 -19.54 -15.62
CA ILE A 19 -8.10 -20.06 -16.97
C ILE A 19 -6.83 -20.40 -17.76
N ASP A 20 -5.68 -20.50 -17.09
CA ASP A 20 -4.35 -20.73 -17.70
C ASP A 20 -4.08 -19.89 -18.95
N LEU A 21 -4.57 -18.65 -18.94
CA LEU A 21 -4.45 -17.73 -20.07
C LEU A 21 -3.32 -16.75 -19.80
N VAL A 22 -2.40 -16.69 -20.76
CA VAL A 22 -1.32 -15.71 -20.79
C VAL A 22 -1.53 -14.78 -21.97
N GLU A 23 -1.68 -13.49 -21.67
CA GLU A 23 -1.82 -12.43 -22.67
C GLU A 23 -0.63 -11.47 -22.59
N ASN A 24 -0.17 -10.97 -23.73
CA ASN A 24 0.85 -9.93 -23.78
C ASN A 24 0.25 -8.67 -24.38
N VAL A 25 0.34 -7.57 -23.64
CA VAL A 25 -0.19 -6.27 -24.04
C VAL A 25 0.96 -5.29 -24.23
N GLU A 26 1.00 -4.63 -25.39
CA GLU A 26 1.88 -3.47 -25.59
C GLU A 26 1.22 -2.21 -25.06
N ALA A 27 1.93 -1.45 -24.22
CA ALA A 27 1.45 -0.19 -23.68
C ALA A 27 2.50 0.92 -23.87
N ASN A 28 2.05 2.11 -24.27
CA ASN A 28 2.93 3.29 -24.33
C ASN A 28 3.23 3.84 -22.93
N TYR A 29 2.28 3.73 -22.01
CA TYR A 29 2.36 4.22 -20.65
C TYR A 29 1.84 3.16 -19.69
N VAL A 30 2.43 3.07 -18.50
CA VAL A 30 2.03 2.14 -17.44
C VAL A 30 1.83 2.92 -16.15
N LEU A 31 0.68 2.74 -15.50
CA LEU A 31 0.40 3.24 -14.15
C LEU A 31 0.33 2.05 -13.19
N VAL A 32 1.17 2.08 -12.16
CA VAL A 32 1.09 1.15 -11.03
C VAL A 32 0.32 1.83 -9.91
N ALA A 33 -0.92 1.38 -9.68
CA ALA A 33 -1.80 1.86 -8.61
C ALA A 33 -2.39 0.70 -7.80
N ILE A 34 -1.62 -0.39 -7.71
CA ILE A 34 -1.94 -1.54 -6.88
C ILE A 34 -1.52 -1.12 -5.47
N GLY A 35 -2.41 -1.11 -4.48
CA GLY A 35 -2.13 -0.61 -3.12
C GLY A 35 -1.01 -1.36 -2.38
N SER A 36 -1.19 -1.68 -1.09
CA SER A 36 -0.18 -2.42 -0.29
C SER A 36 0.16 -3.86 -0.77
N ASN A 37 -0.30 -4.29 -1.94
CA ASN A 37 -0.03 -5.61 -2.50
C ASN A 37 1.45 -5.76 -2.93
N ARG A 38 2.11 -6.82 -2.42
CA ARG A 38 3.51 -7.17 -2.73
C ARG A 38 3.82 -7.31 -4.23
N GLN A 39 2.83 -7.61 -5.07
CA GLN A 39 3.02 -7.68 -6.52
C GLN A 39 3.43 -6.32 -7.10
N GLY A 40 2.86 -5.22 -6.61
CA GLY A 40 3.24 -3.85 -7.01
C GLY A 40 4.69 -3.54 -6.68
N HIS A 41 5.13 -3.91 -5.47
CA HIS A 41 6.52 -3.75 -5.03
C HIS A 41 7.50 -4.58 -5.85
N THR A 42 7.12 -5.83 -6.15
CA THR A 42 7.95 -6.73 -6.97
C THR A 42 8.16 -6.16 -8.37
N LEU A 43 7.08 -5.65 -8.97
CA LEU A 43 7.14 -4.99 -10.26
C LEU A 43 8.03 -3.74 -10.23
N ALA A 44 7.89 -2.90 -9.20
CA ALA A 44 8.73 -1.71 -9.02
C ALA A 44 10.23 -2.07 -8.93
N MET A 45 10.58 -3.10 -8.14
CA MET A 45 11.97 -3.57 -8.05
C MET A 45 12.48 -4.13 -9.38
N GLN A 46 11.66 -4.88 -10.12
CA GLN A 46 12.04 -5.43 -11.43
C GLN A 46 12.37 -4.32 -12.44
N ILE A 47 11.67 -3.18 -12.39
CA ILE A 47 11.91 -2.07 -13.30
C ILE A 47 12.92 -1.03 -12.77
N GLY A 48 13.61 -1.35 -11.67
CA GLY A 48 14.79 -0.64 -11.18
C GLY A 48 14.55 0.35 -10.03
N HIS A 49 13.35 0.38 -9.46
CA HIS A 49 13.06 1.18 -8.28
C HIS A 49 13.55 0.49 -7.00
N SER A 50 13.92 1.29 -6.01
CA SER A 50 14.04 0.77 -4.65
C SER A 50 12.65 0.70 -4.00
N VAL A 51 12.49 -0.19 -3.04
CA VAL A 51 11.26 -0.31 -2.24
C VAL A 51 11.66 -0.33 -0.79
N VAL A 52 11.10 0.58 0.00
CA VAL A 52 11.20 0.56 1.46
C VAL A 52 10.30 -0.55 1.97
N ASP A 53 10.85 -1.41 2.82
CA ASP A 53 10.12 -2.58 3.28
C ASP A 53 8.81 -2.18 3.96
N PRO A 54 7.68 -2.75 3.53
CA PRO A 54 6.38 -2.45 4.08
C PRO A 54 6.33 -2.85 5.57
N MET A 55 6.26 -1.86 6.47
CA MET A 55 6.02 -2.04 7.89
C MET A 55 4.56 -1.72 8.25
N PRO A 56 3.93 -2.47 9.17
CA PRO A 56 2.60 -2.12 9.67
C PRO A 56 2.64 -0.74 10.32
N SER A 57 1.84 0.21 9.82
CA SER A 57 1.79 1.59 10.33
C SER A 57 0.51 1.89 11.09
N LEU A 58 -0.61 1.33 10.62
CA LEU A 58 -1.91 1.41 11.30
C LEU A 58 -2.37 0.01 11.69
N ILE A 59 -2.75 -0.14 12.96
CA ILE A 59 -3.48 -1.31 13.45
C ILE A 59 -4.92 -0.90 13.73
N THR A 60 -5.88 -1.61 13.14
CA THR A 60 -7.28 -1.43 13.50
C THR A 60 -7.53 -2.05 14.86
N PHE A 61 -7.84 -1.21 15.85
CA PHE A 61 -8.20 -1.68 17.19
C PHE A 61 -9.68 -2.06 17.18
N LYS A 62 -9.98 -3.37 17.06
CA LYS A 62 -11.35 -3.87 17.09
C LYS A 62 -11.84 -3.97 18.54
N ILE A 63 -12.78 -3.12 18.92
CA ILE A 63 -13.44 -3.15 20.23
C ILE A 63 -14.84 -3.75 20.05
N GLU A 64 -15.09 -4.91 20.67
CA GLU A 64 -16.43 -5.51 20.72
C GLU A 64 -17.24 -4.90 21.87
N ASP A 65 -17.57 -3.62 21.75
CA ASP A 65 -18.43 -2.91 22.70
C ASP A 65 -19.71 -2.46 21.99
N LYS A 66 -20.85 -2.99 22.44
CA LYS A 66 -22.17 -2.69 21.86
C LYS A 66 -22.51 -1.20 21.95
N HIS A 67 -22.09 -0.51 23.01
CA HIS A 67 -22.33 0.92 23.15
C HIS A 67 -21.54 1.72 22.12
N LEU A 68 -20.30 1.32 21.82
CA LEU A 68 -19.51 1.99 20.77
C LEU A 68 -20.07 1.70 19.37
N ALA A 69 -20.59 0.49 19.13
CA ALA A 69 -21.25 0.14 17.88
C ALA A 69 -22.50 1.00 17.63
N GLU A 70 -23.29 1.26 18.69
CA GLU A 70 -24.46 2.17 18.63
C GLU A 70 -24.08 3.63 18.37
N LEU A 71 -22.84 4.03 18.69
CA LEU A 71 -22.33 5.38 18.45
C LEU A 71 -21.61 5.54 17.10
N SER A 72 -21.61 4.51 16.24
CA SER A 72 -20.98 4.56 14.92
C SER A 72 -21.56 5.69 14.06
N GLY A 73 -20.68 6.50 13.47
CA GLY A 73 -21.06 7.65 12.63
C GLY A 73 -21.33 8.97 13.39
N ILE A 74 -21.26 8.98 14.72
CA ILE A 74 -21.42 10.22 15.50
C ILE A 74 -20.09 10.99 15.52
N THR A 75 -20.14 12.28 15.16
CA THR A 75 -18.97 13.17 15.17
C THR A 75 -19.05 14.16 16.32
N PHE A 76 -17.97 14.25 17.10
CA PHE A 76 -17.83 15.21 18.19
C PHE A 76 -16.64 16.14 17.93
N PRO A 77 -16.77 17.46 18.11
CA PRO A 77 -15.69 18.42 17.84
C PRO A 77 -14.51 18.29 18.82
N LYS A 78 -14.74 17.77 20.03
CA LYS A 78 -13.69 17.51 21.01
C LYS A 78 -14.10 16.34 21.90
N VAL A 79 -13.24 15.32 21.96
CA VAL A 79 -13.44 14.15 22.81
C VAL A 79 -12.20 13.88 23.64
N LYS A 80 -12.40 13.36 24.85
CA LYS A 80 -11.32 12.82 25.68
C LYS A 80 -11.61 11.33 25.88
N ALA A 81 -10.91 10.48 25.14
CA ALA A 81 -10.95 9.04 25.33
C ALA A 81 -9.84 8.60 26.28
N LYS A 82 -10.12 7.62 27.13
CA LYS A 82 -9.11 6.96 27.97
C LYS A 82 -9.28 5.45 27.83
N LEU A 83 -8.26 4.78 27.31
CA LEU A 83 -8.21 3.32 27.28
C LEU A 83 -7.71 2.82 28.63
N ASN A 84 -8.56 2.11 29.37
CA ASN A 84 -8.14 1.39 30.58
C ASN A 84 -7.83 -0.05 30.20
N VAL A 85 -6.55 -0.40 30.17
CA VAL A 85 -6.11 -1.79 29.92
C VAL A 85 -5.78 -2.42 31.25
N GLU A 86 -6.61 -3.36 31.71
CA GLU A 86 -6.31 -4.17 32.88
C GLU A 86 -5.44 -5.37 32.46
N ASN A 87 -4.35 -5.62 33.20
CA ASN A 87 -3.38 -6.70 32.94
C ASN A 87 -2.55 -6.58 31.65
N VAL A 88 -1.83 -5.45 31.47
CA VAL A 88 -0.77 -5.37 30.45
C VAL A 88 0.39 -6.29 30.85
N ARG A 89 0.42 -7.52 30.33
CA ARG A 89 1.71 -8.19 30.13
C ARG A 89 2.45 -7.34 29.11
N ARG A 90 3.61 -6.81 29.49
CA ARG A 90 4.56 -6.24 28.53
C ARG A 90 5.08 -7.37 27.64
N SER A 91 4.25 -7.89 26.74
CA SER A 91 4.78 -8.56 25.57
C SER A 91 5.44 -7.46 24.77
N ILE A 92 6.76 -7.54 24.65
CA ILE A 92 7.46 -7.00 23.48
C ILE A 92 6.55 -7.32 22.30
N PRO A 93 6.14 -6.36 21.46
CA PRO A 93 5.33 -6.67 20.30
C PRO A 93 6.17 -7.60 19.43
N GLU A 94 5.97 -8.91 19.58
CA GLU A 94 6.27 -9.85 18.53
C GLU A 94 5.40 -9.36 17.38
N PHE A 95 6.06 -8.87 16.33
CA PHE A 95 5.41 -8.64 15.05
C PHE A 95 4.91 -10.01 14.57
N MET A 96 3.77 -10.43 15.11
CA MET A 96 3.04 -11.57 14.60
C MET A 96 2.60 -11.11 13.22
N GLN A 97 3.17 -11.73 12.19
CA GLN A 97 2.64 -11.74 10.85
C GLN A 97 1.30 -12.50 10.88
N GLY A 98 0.35 -11.94 11.63
CA GLY A 98 -0.98 -12.49 11.81
C GLY A 98 -1.75 -12.29 10.52
N GLN A 99 -2.54 -13.30 10.17
CA GLN A 99 -3.50 -13.29 9.07
C GLN A 99 -4.66 -12.30 9.33
N PHE A 100 -4.36 -11.05 9.68
CA PHE A 100 -5.36 -10.00 9.69
C PHE A 100 -5.47 -9.50 8.25
N LYS A 101 -6.48 -10.02 7.54
CA LYS A 101 -6.84 -9.60 6.18
C LYS A 101 -7.41 -8.17 6.14
N ASP A 102 -7.69 -7.59 7.30
CA ASP A 102 -8.37 -6.32 7.43
C ASP A 102 -7.35 -5.20 7.65
N GLU A 103 -7.03 -4.53 6.53
CA GLU A 103 -6.53 -3.15 6.45
C GLU A 103 -5.32 -2.81 7.32
N PHE A 104 -4.14 -3.24 6.87
CA PHE A 104 -2.89 -2.63 7.29
C PHE A 104 -2.53 -1.50 6.32
N VAL A 105 -2.67 -0.24 6.76
CA VAL A 105 -1.91 0.82 6.10
C VAL A 105 -0.46 0.55 6.40
N THR A 106 0.30 0.45 5.32
CA THR A 106 1.69 0.08 5.37
C THR A 106 2.53 1.34 5.23
N ALA A 107 3.46 1.56 6.16
CA ALA A 107 4.56 2.49 5.95
C ALA A 107 5.60 1.79 5.08
N GLY A 108 5.94 2.34 3.92
CA GLY A 108 6.83 1.72 2.95
C GLY A 108 6.33 1.83 1.52
N GLY A 109 7.09 1.31 0.56
CA GLY A 109 6.79 1.42 -0.87
C GLY A 109 7.88 2.14 -1.66
N VAL A 110 7.52 2.62 -2.85
CA VAL A 110 8.45 3.32 -3.76
C VAL A 110 8.77 4.71 -3.22
N PRO A 111 10.06 5.07 -3.01
CA PRO A 111 10.42 6.37 -2.47
C PRO A 111 9.97 7.54 -3.35
N LEU A 112 9.41 8.56 -2.72
CA LEU A 112 9.03 9.80 -3.41
C LEU A 112 10.23 10.52 -4.06
N SER A 113 11.44 10.28 -3.59
CA SER A 113 12.67 10.78 -4.22
C SER A 113 12.82 10.27 -5.66
N GLU A 114 12.28 9.08 -5.97
CA GLU A 114 12.32 8.45 -7.29
C GLU A 114 11.14 8.85 -8.19
N ILE A 115 10.22 9.68 -7.69
CA ILE A 115 8.98 10.08 -8.38
C ILE A 115 8.93 11.59 -8.58
N SER A 116 8.49 12.03 -9.75
CA SER A 116 8.16 13.43 -10.03
C SER A 116 6.78 13.76 -9.44
N LEU A 117 6.72 14.52 -8.35
CA LEU A 117 5.46 14.78 -7.64
C LEU A 117 4.43 15.61 -8.43
N ASN A 118 4.85 16.33 -9.46
CA ASN A 118 3.94 17.10 -10.31
C ASN A 118 3.20 16.23 -11.32
N THR A 119 3.82 15.12 -11.76
CA THR A 119 3.32 14.27 -12.85
C THR A 119 3.05 12.84 -12.41
N MET A 120 3.51 12.47 -11.21
CA MET A 120 3.57 11.10 -10.70
C MET A 120 4.41 10.13 -11.55
N GLU A 121 5.22 10.65 -12.47
CA GLU A 121 6.10 9.87 -13.33
C GLU A 121 7.37 9.43 -12.58
N SER A 122 7.83 8.22 -12.87
CA SER A 122 9.11 7.71 -12.43
C SER A 122 10.27 8.54 -13.01
N LYS A 123 11.22 8.90 -12.14
CA LYS A 123 12.49 9.52 -12.53
C LYS A 123 13.50 8.49 -13.06
N ILE A 124 13.25 7.20 -12.87
CA ILE A 124 14.13 6.09 -13.25
C ILE A 124 13.75 5.53 -14.62
N GLN A 125 12.44 5.39 -14.86
CA GLN A 125 11.89 4.83 -16.10
C GLN A 125 10.85 5.79 -16.70
N PRO A 126 11.14 6.42 -17.85
CA PRO A 126 10.16 7.26 -18.53
C PRO A 126 8.89 6.48 -18.89
N ARG A 127 7.75 7.16 -18.84
CA ARG A 127 6.40 6.65 -19.16
C ARG A 127 5.84 5.63 -18.18
N LEU A 128 6.49 5.45 -17.03
CA LEU A 128 6.01 4.68 -15.90
C LEU A 128 5.53 5.64 -14.80
N PHE A 129 4.35 5.40 -14.26
CA PHE A 129 3.72 6.22 -13.24
C PHE A 129 3.36 5.38 -12.02
N PHE A 130 3.32 6.02 -10.86
CA PHE A 130 2.93 5.38 -9.60
C PHE A 130 1.89 6.21 -8.86
N ALA A 131 0.90 5.55 -8.25
CA ALA A 131 -0.13 6.22 -7.45
C ALA A 131 -0.64 5.33 -6.31
N GLY A 132 -1.21 5.95 -5.28
CA GLY A 132 -1.78 5.24 -4.14
C GLY A 132 -0.73 4.64 -3.21
N GLU A 133 -1.11 3.59 -2.49
CA GLU A 133 -0.31 2.98 -1.41
C GLU A 133 0.97 2.26 -1.88
N VAL A 134 1.19 2.14 -3.19
CA VAL A 134 2.47 1.63 -3.71
C VAL A 134 3.63 2.61 -3.44
N LEU A 135 3.31 3.88 -3.20
CA LEU A 135 4.26 4.93 -2.89
C LEU A 135 4.56 4.93 -1.39
N ASN A 136 5.80 5.26 -1.05
CA ASN A 136 6.22 5.45 0.34
C ASN A 136 5.67 6.76 0.91
N ILE A 137 4.37 6.76 1.21
CA ILE A 137 3.63 7.87 1.80
C ILE A 137 3.07 7.40 3.14
N ASP A 138 3.58 7.97 4.23
CA ASP A 138 3.04 7.74 5.56
C ASP A 138 1.93 8.76 5.85
N GLY A 139 0.70 8.27 6.04
CA GLY A 139 -0.39 9.09 6.56
C GLY A 139 -0.21 9.35 8.06
N ILE A 140 -0.09 10.61 8.49
CA ILE A 140 0.12 10.97 9.91
C ILE A 140 -1.12 10.73 10.80
N THR A 141 -2.24 10.25 10.27
CA THR A 141 -3.51 10.29 11.01
C THR A 141 -4.37 9.05 10.78
N GLY A 142 -5.06 8.63 11.84
CA GLY A 142 -6.22 7.71 11.81
C GLY A 142 -7.39 8.31 11.03
N GLY A 143 -7.18 8.46 9.72
CA GLY A 143 -8.16 8.86 8.72
C GLY A 143 -8.29 7.74 7.68
N PHE A 144 -9.51 7.53 7.23
CA PHE A 144 -9.85 6.60 6.16
C PHE A 144 -9.01 6.91 4.92
N ASN A 145 -8.29 5.91 4.41
CA ASN A 145 -7.93 5.92 3.00
C ASN A 145 -9.26 5.89 2.25
N PHE A 146 -9.59 6.95 1.52
CA PHE A 146 -10.77 6.94 0.67
C PHE A 146 -10.54 5.86 -0.40
N GLN A 147 -11.18 4.72 -0.20
CA GLN A 147 -11.29 3.61 -1.14
C GLN A 147 -12.46 3.83 -2.10
#